data_AF-A0A5J6MQG2-F1
#
_entry.id   AF-A0A5J6MQG2-F1
#
_cell.length_a   1.000
_cell.length_b   1.000
_cell.length_c   1.000
_cell.angle_alpha   90.00
_cell.angle_beta   90.00
_cell.angle_gamma   90.00
#
_symmetry.space_group_name_H-M   'P 1'
#
loop_
_entity.id
_entity.type
_entity.pdbx_description
1 polymer ?
#
loop_
_entity_poly.entity_id
_entity_poly.type
_entity_poly.pdbx_seq_one_letter_code
_entity_poly.pdbx_strand_id
1 'polypeptide(L)'
;MADETDGPKPASYIEQLEAQLAAAGSARAQTRARILLGVAQLLDSDGYQDAIVRHVCERLGISRGAFYQYFENRTDAVAEVLNGFCRFVFEMSVGVARGKSDFERINEVTYFYLQIYQRNKGLFAVQYKLAREKSVYSEGWRELQDKWRGRLARYIVRVTEADEGALQSALALSYMLTSLADDFLYRLIFEDEEQLRWLRRHPRRVAALISVVWYRAIFGKNPAAALEEDFQLKYSGLLPIALVR
;
A
#
# COMPACT_ATOMS: atom_id res chain seq x y z
N MET A 1 -25.75 -9.37 -10.84
CA MET A 1 -24.39 -9.38 -10.28
C MET A 1 -23.43 -9.69 -11.42
N ALA A 2 -23.06 -8.67 -12.18
CA ALA A 2 -22.06 -8.82 -13.23
C ALA A 2 -20.68 -8.71 -12.58
N ASP A 3 -19.85 -9.70 -12.85
CA ASP A 3 -18.42 -9.71 -12.60
C ASP A 3 -17.82 -8.52 -13.38
N GLU A 4 -17.63 -7.39 -12.70
CA GLU A 4 -16.96 -6.21 -13.28
C GLU A 4 -15.53 -6.62 -13.55
N THR A 5 -15.21 -6.81 -14.84
CA THR A 5 -13.91 -7.25 -15.35
C THR A 5 -12.77 -6.50 -14.66
N ASP A 6 -12.21 -7.17 -13.65
CA ASP A 6 -11.11 -6.65 -12.87
C ASP A 6 -9.90 -6.58 -13.80
N GLY A 7 -9.26 -5.42 -13.90
CA GLY A 7 -7.97 -5.31 -14.59
C GLY A 7 -6.97 -6.29 -13.96
N PRO A 8 -5.82 -6.56 -14.61
CA PRO A 8 -4.83 -7.46 -14.05
C PRO A 8 -4.44 -7.00 -12.65
N LYS A 9 -4.75 -7.82 -11.65
CA LYS A 9 -4.39 -7.56 -10.25
C LYS A 9 -2.87 -7.44 -10.16
N PRO A 10 -2.34 -6.51 -9.36
CA PRO A 10 -0.90 -6.41 -9.18
C PRO A 10 -0.36 -7.72 -8.58
N ALA A 11 0.91 -8.05 -8.82
CA ALA A 11 1.56 -9.15 -8.13
C ALA A 11 1.58 -8.91 -6.61
N SER A 12 1.70 -9.97 -5.82
CA SER A 12 2.09 -9.88 -4.40
C SER A 12 3.62 -9.79 -4.28
N TYR A 13 4.08 -9.36 -3.12
CA TYR A 13 5.51 -9.32 -2.82
C TYR A 13 6.09 -10.73 -2.68
N ILE A 14 5.31 -11.68 -2.20
CA ILE A 14 5.69 -13.09 -2.15
C ILE A 14 5.94 -13.63 -3.57
N GLU A 15 5.05 -13.34 -4.52
CA GLU A 15 5.23 -13.71 -5.94
C GLU A 15 6.50 -13.05 -6.54
N GLN A 16 6.81 -11.81 -6.15
CA GLN A 16 8.05 -11.15 -6.57
C GLN A 16 9.29 -11.86 -6.01
N LEU A 17 9.28 -12.25 -4.73
CA LEU A 17 10.38 -12.97 -4.10
C LEU A 17 10.56 -14.38 -4.68
N GLU A 18 9.48 -15.05 -5.05
CA GLU A 18 9.51 -16.33 -5.77
C GLU A 18 10.15 -16.18 -7.16
N ALA A 19 9.80 -15.14 -7.90
CA ALA A 19 10.43 -14.83 -9.19
C ALA A 19 11.94 -14.51 -9.03
N GLN A 20 12.32 -13.76 -7.99
CA GLN A 20 13.72 -13.48 -7.67
C GLN A 20 14.50 -14.75 -7.31
N LEU A 21 13.89 -15.67 -6.57
CA LEU A 21 14.47 -16.97 -6.26
C LEU A 21 14.69 -17.79 -7.54
N ALA A 22 13.72 -17.84 -8.45
CA ALA A 22 13.83 -18.54 -9.72
C ALA A 22 14.94 -17.96 -10.62
N ALA A 23 15.19 -16.64 -10.55
CA ALA A 23 16.21 -15.95 -11.31
C ALA A 23 17.63 -16.00 -10.68
N ALA A 24 17.80 -16.60 -9.50
CA ALA A 24 19.06 -16.55 -8.76
C ALA A 24 20.16 -17.39 -9.41
N GLY A 25 21.23 -16.73 -9.85
CA GLY A 25 22.32 -17.32 -10.66
C GLY A 25 23.39 -18.13 -9.91
N SER A 26 23.28 -18.32 -8.58
CA SER A 26 24.23 -19.16 -7.83
C SER A 26 23.56 -19.84 -6.63
N ALA A 27 24.14 -20.95 -6.14
CA ALA A 27 23.64 -21.65 -4.95
C ALA A 27 23.60 -20.76 -3.70
N ARG A 28 24.59 -19.86 -3.55
CA ARG A 28 24.62 -18.87 -2.47
C ARG A 28 23.46 -17.86 -2.61
N ALA A 29 23.24 -17.33 -3.82
CA ALA A 29 22.13 -16.41 -4.09
C ALA A 29 20.77 -17.07 -3.88
N GLN A 30 20.60 -18.32 -4.33
CA GLN A 30 19.37 -19.10 -4.14
C GLN A 30 19.07 -19.33 -2.66
N THR A 31 20.08 -19.71 -1.86
CA THR A 31 19.90 -19.92 -0.42
C THR A 31 19.49 -18.62 0.28
N ARG A 32 20.13 -17.50 -0.07
CA ARG A 32 19.77 -16.17 0.46
C ARG A 32 18.33 -15.78 0.10
N ALA A 33 17.93 -15.98 -1.16
CA ALA A 33 16.57 -15.70 -1.63
C ALA A 33 15.54 -16.60 -0.93
N ARG A 34 15.84 -17.88 -0.72
CA ARG A 34 15.00 -18.80 0.07
C ARG A 34 14.80 -18.31 1.51
N ILE A 35 15.85 -17.78 2.14
CA ILE A 35 15.75 -17.20 3.48
C ILE A 35 14.82 -15.99 3.49
N LEU A 36 15.01 -15.02 2.57
CA LEU A 36 14.14 -13.84 2.48
C LEU A 36 12.69 -14.21 2.22
N LEU A 37 12.43 -15.13 1.29
CA LEU A 37 11.09 -15.65 1.01
C LEU A 37 10.48 -16.30 2.26
N GLY A 38 11.23 -17.14 2.97
CA GLY A 38 10.77 -17.77 4.21
C GLY A 38 10.44 -16.75 5.30
N VAL A 39 11.25 -15.71 5.47
CA VAL A 39 10.98 -14.60 6.41
C VAL A 39 9.71 -13.85 5.99
N ALA A 40 9.57 -13.49 4.71
CA ALA A 40 8.41 -12.77 4.20
C ALA A 40 7.11 -13.57 4.39
N GLN A 41 7.13 -14.87 4.11
CA GLN A 41 5.97 -15.74 4.32
C GLN A 41 5.57 -15.83 5.79
N LEU A 42 6.52 -15.94 6.72
CA LEU A 42 6.22 -15.94 8.16
C LEU A 42 5.66 -14.60 8.63
N LEU A 43 6.21 -13.49 8.16
CA LEU A 43 5.68 -12.16 8.49
C LEU A 43 4.26 -11.98 7.95
N ASP A 44 3.97 -12.50 6.75
CA ASP A 44 2.63 -12.41 6.15
C ASP A 44 1.60 -13.33 6.83
N SER A 45 1.98 -14.54 7.24
CA SER A 45 1.04 -15.48 7.87
C SER A 45 0.91 -15.31 9.38
N ASP A 46 2.03 -15.15 10.09
CA ASP A 46 2.11 -15.28 11.54
C ASP A 46 2.45 -13.95 12.23
N GLY A 47 2.78 -12.93 11.44
CA GLY A 47 3.18 -11.60 11.92
C GLY A 47 4.62 -11.55 12.44
N TYR A 48 4.96 -10.47 13.14
CA TYR A 48 6.27 -10.28 13.75
C TYR A 48 6.40 -11.05 15.07
N GLN A 49 7.30 -12.03 15.12
CA GLN A 49 7.49 -12.92 16.27
C GLN A 49 8.97 -13.21 16.57
N ASP A 50 9.32 -13.50 17.82
CA ASP A 50 10.73 -13.70 18.22
C ASP A 50 11.40 -14.93 17.60
N ALA A 51 10.62 -15.98 17.33
CA ALA A 51 11.13 -17.26 16.83
C ALA A 51 11.32 -17.32 15.29
N ILE A 52 11.32 -16.19 14.57
CA ILE A 52 11.44 -16.15 13.09
C ILE A 52 12.63 -16.99 12.60
N VAL A 53 13.84 -16.79 13.16
CA VAL A 53 15.04 -17.51 12.70
C VAL A 53 14.87 -19.02 12.82
N ARG A 54 14.29 -19.49 13.93
CA ARG A 54 14.04 -20.92 14.18
C ARG A 54 13.07 -21.47 13.13
N HIS A 55 11.92 -20.83 12.94
CA HIS A 55 10.91 -21.30 11.98
C HIS A 55 11.39 -21.27 10.53
N VAL A 56 12.18 -20.26 10.14
CA VAL A 56 12.80 -20.22 8.80
C VAL A 56 13.79 -21.37 8.63
N CYS A 57 14.65 -21.60 9.62
CA CYS A 57 15.63 -22.70 9.56
C CYS A 57 14.94 -24.06 9.43
N GLU A 58 13.91 -24.31 10.25
CA GLU A 58 13.11 -25.53 10.22
C GLU A 58 12.40 -25.72 8.87
N ARG A 59 11.74 -24.67 8.36
CA ARG A 59 11.05 -24.72 7.06
C ARG A 59 12.01 -24.96 5.90
N LEU A 60 13.22 -24.41 5.94
CA LEU A 60 14.19 -24.51 4.85
C LEU A 60 15.14 -25.71 4.96
N GLY A 61 15.13 -26.42 6.09
CA GLY A 61 16.06 -27.51 6.37
C GLY A 61 17.52 -27.06 6.50
N ILE A 62 17.75 -25.84 7.03
CA ILE A 62 19.09 -25.28 7.23
C ILE A 62 19.39 -25.13 8.72
N SER A 63 20.68 -25.09 9.09
CA SER A 63 21.07 -24.80 10.47
C SER A 63 20.98 -23.30 10.76
N ARG A 64 20.87 -22.93 12.05
CA ARG A 64 21.00 -21.52 12.48
C ARG A 64 22.35 -20.93 12.06
N GLY A 65 23.43 -21.71 12.16
CA GLY A 65 24.75 -21.29 11.69
C GLY A 65 24.75 -20.95 10.20
N ALA A 66 24.06 -21.74 9.37
CA ALA A 66 23.91 -21.46 7.95
C ALA A 66 23.09 -20.18 7.71
N PHE A 67 22.02 -19.91 8.47
CA PHE A 67 21.29 -18.64 8.39
C PHE A 67 22.22 -17.45 8.67
N TYR A 68 23.01 -17.52 9.74
CA TYR A 68 23.92 -16.44 10.14
C TYR A 68 25.13 -16.23 9.21
N GLN A 69 25.34 -17.10 8.20
CA GLN A 69 26.30 -16.84 7.11
C GLN A 69 25.77 -15.83 6.07
N TYR A 70 24.47 -15.53 6.10
CA TYR A 70 23.80 -14.61 5.15
C TYR A 70 23.31 -13.32 5.80
N PHE A 71 22.96 -13.37 7.08
CA PHE A 71 22.44 -12.24 7.84
C PHE A 71 23.15 -12.20 9.19
N GLU A 72 23.61 -11.02 9.61
CA GLU A 72 24.32 -10.88 10.88
C GLU A 72 23.39 -11.17 12.07
N ASN A 73 22.14 -10.72 11.99
CA ASN A 73 21.14 -11.02 13.00
C ASN A 73 19.71 -11.13 12.41
N ARG A 74 18.73 -11.42 13.28
CA ARG A 74 17.30 -11.49 12.90
C ARG A 74 16.78 -10.16 12.36
N THR A 75 17.18 -9.06 12.98
CA THR A 75 16.76 -7.70 12.65
C THR A 75 17.10 -7.39 11.19
N ASP A 76 18.31 -7.74 10.73
CA ASP A 76 18.72 -7.43 9.35
C ASP A 76 17.86 -8.15 8.32
N ALA A 77 17.58 -9.44 8.54
CA ALA A 77 16.75 -10.22 7.62
C ALA A 77 15.31 -9.69 7.57
N VAL A 78 14.73 -9.34 8.72
CA VAL A 78 13.37 -8.78 8.78
C VAL A 78 13.32 -7.37 8.18
N ALA A 79 14.29 -6.52 8.49
CA ALA A 79 14.40 -5.17 7.95
C ALA A 79 14.55 -5.20 6.43
N GLU A 80 15.38 -6.10 5.89
CA GLU A 80 15.55 -6.24 4.45
C GLU A 80 14.25 -6.65 3.76
N VAL A 81 13.50 -7.60 4.32
CA VAL A 81 12.20 -8.01 3.81
C VAL A 81 11.20 -6.86 3.82
N LEU A 82 11.06 -6.16 4.95
CA LEU A 82 10.09 -5.07 5.10
C LEU A 82 10.46 -3.83 4.27
N ASN A 83 11.74 -3.48 4.18
CA ASN A 83 12.22 -2.40 3.33
C ASN A 83 12.05 -2.77 1.84
N GLY A 84 12.34 -4.02 1.47
CA GLY A 84 12.08 -4.54 0.13
C GLY A 84 10.60 -4.50 -0.24
N PHE A 85 9.72 -4.86 0.70
CA PHE A 85 8.28 -4.75 0.53
C PHE A 85 7.84 -3.30 0.30
N CYS A 86 8.34 -2.34 1.09
CA CYS A 86 8.04 -0.92 0.89
C CYS A 86 8.50 -0.42 -0.49
N ARG A 87 9.68 -0.83 -0.96
CA ARG A 87 10.15 -0.51 -2.32
C ARG A 87 9.25 -1.12 -3.39
N PHE A 88 8.88 -2.39 -3.24
CA PHE A 88 7.95 -3.06 -4.15
C PHE A 88 6.61 -2.32 -4.29
N VAL A 89 6.00 -1.94 -3.16
CA VAL A 89 4.74 -1.17 -3.17
C VAL A 89 4.90 0.14 -3.92
N PHE A 90 6.00 0.86 -3.72
CA PHE A 90 6.29 2.09 -4.46
C PHE A 90 6.44 1.84 -5.96
N GLU A 91 7.27 0.88 -6.35
CA GLU A 91 7.56 0.56 -7.75
C GLU A 91 6.30 0.14 -8.52
N MET A 92 5.47 -0.72 -7.93
CA MET A 92 4.23 -1.18 -8.55
C MET A 92 3.21 -0.05 -8.76
N SER A 93 3.31 1.05 -8.00
CA SER A 93 2.44 2.20 -8.15
C SER A 93 2.85 3.16 -9.27
N VAL A 94 4.07 3.02 -9.79
CA VAL A 94 4.59 3.88 -10.84
C VAL A 94 3.82 3.57 -12.12
N GLY A 95 3.25 4.60 -12.74
CA GLY A 95 2.58 4.47 -14.03
C GLY A 95 1.12 4.01 -14.01
N VAL A 96 0.57 3.53 -12.89
CA VAL A 96 -0.81 3.00 -12.74
C VAL A 96 -1.87 3.85 -13.46
N ALA A 97 -1.77 5.17 -13.37
CA ALA A 97 -2.77 6.09 -13.90
C ALA A 97 -2.22 7.08 -14.94
N ARG A 98 -1.25 6.64 -15.75
CA ARG A 98 -0.68 7.46 -16.83
C ARG A 98 -1.75 7.74 -17.90
N GLY A 99 -1.86 8.99 -18.35
CA GLY A 99 -2.79 9.39 -19.41
C GLY A 99 -4.27 9.53 -19.00
N LYS A 100 -4.60 9.28 -17.72
CA LYS A 100 -5.95 9.43 -17.17
C LYS A 100 -6.26 10.87 -16.78
N SER A 101 -7.55 11.22 -16.73
CA SER A 101 -8.02 12.48 -16.12
C SER A 101 -7.63 12.56 -14.63
N ASP A 102 -7.73 13.74 -14.02
CA ASP A 102 -7.28 13.92 -12.63
C ASP A 102 -8.09 13.10 -11.61
N PHE A 103 -9.40 12.97 -11.82
CA PHE A 103 -10.25 12.14 -10.95
C PHE A 103 -9.93 10.64 -11.13
N GLU A 104 -9.93 10.15 -12.38
CA GLU A 104 -9.56 8.77 -12.68
C GLU A 104 -8.16 8.45 -12.13
N ARG A 105 -7.23 9.40 -12.20
CA ARG A 105 -5.89 9.20 -11.67
C ARG A 105 -5.87 8.97 -10.17
N ILE A 106 -6.60 9.78 -9.41
CA ILE A 106 -6.73 9.59 -7.97
C ILE A 106 -7.42 8.24 -7.70
N ASN A 107 -8.48 7.94 -8.44
CA ASN A 107 -9.27 6.72 -8.26
C ASN A 107 -8.52 5.43 -8.54
N GLU A 108 -7.86 5.32 -9.68
CA GLU A 108 -7.10 4.14 -10.08
C GLU A 108 -5.92 3.90 -9.13
N VAL A 109 -5.24 4.96 -8.69
CA VAL A 109 -4.15 4.83 -7.71
C VAL A 109 -4.66 4.37 -6.35
N THR A 110 -5.77 4.94 -5.86
CA THR A 110 -6.39 4.50 -4.59
C THR A 110 -6.88 3.06 -4.69
N TYR A 111 -7.50 2.66 -5.80
CA TYR A 111 -7.99 1.31 -6.01
C TYR A 111 -6.85 0.30 -6.12
N PHE A 112 -5.80 0.63 -6.87
CA PHE A 112 -4.57 -0.15 -6.91
C PHE A 112 -3.98 -0.37 -5.51
N TYR A 113 -3.98 0.67 -4.66
CA TYR A 113 -3.50 0.54 -3.28
C TYR A 113 -4.33 -0.46 -2.46
N LEU A 114 -5.65 -0.46 -2.62
CA LEU A 114 -6.52 -1.47 -1.99
C LEU A 114 -6.23 -2.88 -2.50
N GLN A 115 -5.94 -3.05 -3.79
CA GLN A 115 -5.56 -4.36 -4.34
C GLN A 115 -4.22 -4.83 -3.79
N ILE A 116 -3.19 -3.97 -3.80
CA ILE A 116 -1.87 -4.25 -3.22
C ILE A 116 -2.00 -4.60 -1.74
N TYR A 117 -2.83 -3.87 -1.01
CA TYR A 117 -3.14 -4.18 0.37
C TYR A 117 -3.70 -5.59 0.52
N GLN A 118 -4.74 -5.93 -0.25
CA GLN A 118 -5.44 -7.21 -0.12
C GLN A 118 -4.52 -8.40 -0.41
N ARG A 119 -3.59 -8.23 -1.35
CA ARG A 119 -2.61 -9.25 -1.72
C ARG A 119 -1.44 -9.40 -0.77
N ASN A 120 -1.22 -8.43 0.12
CA ASN A 120 -0.08 -8.39 1.04
C ASN A 120 -0.52 -8.03 2.46
N LYS A 121 -1.70 -8.52 2.86
CA LYS A 121 -2.39 -8.05 4.07
C LYS A 121 -1.54 -8.23 5.33
N GLY A 122 -0.87 -9.36 5.49
CA GLY A 122 -0.07 -9.65 6.67
C GLY A 122 1.16 -8.76 6.77
N LEU A 123 1.87 -8.58 5.65
CA LEU A 123 3.01 -7.64 5.57
C LEU A 123 2.60 -6.20 5.90
N PHE A 124 1.46 -5.72 5.38
CA PHE A 124 0.94 -4.42 5.79
C PHE A 124 0.59 -4.38 7.29
N ALA A 125 -0.06 -5.43 7.83
CA ALA A 125 -0.40 -5.47 9.26
C ALA A 125 0.84 -5.30 10.14
N VAL A 126 1.90 -6.05 9.83
CA VAL A 126 3.20 -5.96 10.50
C VAL A 126 3.76 -4.55 10.35
N GLN A 127 3.78 -4.00 9.15
CA GLN A 127 4.39 -2.70 8.92
C GLN A 127 3.65 -1.56 9.62
N TYR A 128 2.32 -1.54 9.57
CA TYR A 128 1.51 -0.56 10.29
C TYR A 128 1.77 -0.62 11.79
N LYS A 129 1.80 -1.83 12.38
CA LYS A 129 2.09 -2.01 13.81
C LYS A 129 3.48 -1.47 14.17
N LEU A 130 4.51 -1.94 13.46
CA LEU A 130 5.91 -1.56 13.74
C LEU A 130 6.18 -0.07 13.48
N ALA A 131 5.50 0.55 12.51
CA ALA A 131 5.59 1.98 12.27
C ALA A 131 5.00 2.80 13.41
N ARG A 132 3.84 2.42 13.96
CA ARG A 132 3.21 3.09 15.11
C ARG A 132 4.07 3.01 16.37
N GLU A 133 4.76 1.90 16.56
CA GLU A 133 5.70 1.68 17.67
C GLU A 133 7.06 2.37 17.46
N LYS A 134 7.27 3.09 16.35
CA LYS A 134 8.55 3.71 15.96
C LYS A 134 9.73 2.72 16.01
N SER A 135 9.46 1.48 15.64
CA SER A 135 10.44 0.40 15.65
C SER A 135 11.61 0.65 14.69
N VAL A 136 12.73 -0.05 14.87
CA VAL A 136 13.87 -0.02 13.94
C VAL A 136 13.48 -0.41 12.50
N TYR A 137 12.41 -1.18 12.33
CA TYR A 137 11.88 -1.59 11.02
C TYR A 137 11.01 -0.54 10.31
N SER A 138 10.85 0.65 10.89
CA SER A 138 9.95 1.68 10.36
C SER A 138 10.58 2.59 9.31
N GLU A 139 11.88 2.45 9.03
CA GLU A 139 12.61 3.30 8.08
C GLU A 139 12.05 3.21 6.65
N GLY A 140 11.96 2.01 6.07
CA GLY A 140 11.42 1.85 4.71
C GLY A 140 9.98 2.33 4.57
N TRP A 141 9.18 2.23 5.63
CA TRP A 141 7.82 2.77 5.65
C TRP A 141 7.78 4.29 5.67
N ARG A 142 8.63 4.94 6.48
CA ARG A 142 8.77 6.39 6.45
C ARG A 142 9.20 6.87 5.07
N GLU A 143 10.23 6.25 4.50
CA GLU A 143 10.70 6.61 3.16
C GLU A 143 9.60 6.44 2.09
N LEU A 144 8.84 5.34 2.15
CA LEU A 144 7.70 5.11 1.26
C LEU A 144 6.68 6.25 1.39
N GLN A 145 6.26 6.57 2.61
CA GLN A 145 5.28 7.62 2.86
C GLN A 145 5.79 9.00 2.43
N ASP A 146 7.05 9.33 2.69
CA ASP A 146 7.65 10.60 2.31
C ASP A 146 7.74 10.76 0.79
N LYS A 147 8.14 9.70 0.07
CA LYS A 147 8.14 9.67 -1.40
C LYS A 147 6.74 9.88 -1.96
N TRP A 148 5.74 9.21 -1.39
CA TRP A 148 4.34 9.36 -1.79
C TRP A 148 3.79 10.75 -1.55
N ARG A 149 3.98 11.30 -0.34
CA ARG A 149 3.51 12.64 0.01
C ARG A 149 4.21 13.71 -0.81
N GLY A 150 5.52 13.58 -1.06
CA GLY A 150 6.24 14.48 -1.95
C GLY A 150 5.76 14.42 -3.40
N ARG A 151 5.41 13.22 -3.89
CA ARG A 151 4.79 13.05 -5.23
C ARG A 151 3.40 13.70 -5.29
N LEU A 152 2.57 13.51 -4.27
CA LEU A 152 1.24 14.10 -4.19
C LEU A 152 1.30 15.63 -4.06
N ALA A 153 2.21 16.17 -3.24
CA ALA A 153 2.38 17.62 -3.08
C ALA A 153 2.76 18.30 -4.40
N ARG A 154 3.76 17.77 -5.11
CA ARG A 154 4.14 18.27 -6.45
C ARG A 154 3.01 18.12 -7.46
N TYR A 155 2.25 17.03 -7.37
CA TYR A 155 1.07 16.84 -8.20
C TYR A 155 0.03 17.94 -7.95
N ILE A 156 -0.29 18.23 -6.69
CA ILE A 156 -1.24 19.26 -6.27
C ILE A 156 -0.82 20.61 -6.83
N VAL A 157 0.41 21.07 -6.53
CA VAL A 157 0.94 22.36 -7.02
C VAL A 157 0.76 22.50 -8.52
N ARG A 158 1.09 21.44 -9.28
CA ARG A 158 0.98 21.43 -10.74
C ARG A 158 -0.48 21.52 -11.23
N VAL A 159 -1.39 20.72 -10.68
CA VAL A 159 -2.78 20.65 -11.20
C VAL A 159 -3.66 21.79 -10.72
N THR A 160 -3.28 22.48 -9.65
CA THR A 160 -3.93 23.70 -9.19
C THR A 160 -3.29 24.97 -9.75
N GLU A 161 -2.25 24.84 -10.58
CA GLU A 161 -1.48 25.95 -11.14
C GLU A 161 -0.99 26.94 -10.05
N ALA A 162 -0.67 26.41 -8.86
CA ALA A 162 -0.17 27.21 -7.74
C ALA A 162 1.31 27.56 -7.94
N ASP A 163 1.76 28.63 -7.32
CA ASP A 163 3.18 28.99 -7.30
C ASP A 163 4.02 27.97 -6.52
N GLU A 164 5.33 27.90 -6.79
CA GLU A 164 6.24 26.96 -6.11
C GLU A 164 6.31 27.19 -4.59
N GLY A 165 6.02 28.40 -4.11
CA GLY A 165 5.94 28.73 -2.69
C GLY A 165 4.82 27.97 -1.97
N ALA A 166 3.80 27.51 -2.70
CA ALA A 166 2.71 26.70 -2.16
C ALA A 166 3.11 25.25 -1.84
N LEU A 167 4.32 24.80 -2.18
CA LEU A 167 4.76 23.40 -2.00
C LEU A 167 4.64 22.93 -0.54
N GLN A 168 4.94 23.78 0.44
CA GLN A 168 4.81 23.44 1.86
C GLN A 168 3.35 23.22 2.27
N SER A 169 2.44 24.07 1.80
CA SER A 169 1.00 23.92 2.03
C SER A 169 0.45 22.68 1.31
N ALA A 170 0.89 22.40 0.09
CA ALA A 170 0.54 21.19 -0.65
C ALA A 170 1.08 19.92 0.04
N LEU A 171 2.25 20.00 0.66
CA LEU A 171 2.80 18.92 1.48
C LEU A 171 1.94 18.68 2.73
N ALA A 172 1.58 19.74 3.47
CA ALA A 172 0.67 19.64 4.61
C ALA A 172 -0.68 19.02 4.22
N LEU A 173 -1.27 19.43 3.08
CA LEU A 173 -2.47 18.82 2.52
C LEU A 173 -2.27 17.34 2.19
N SER A 174 -1.12 16.98 1.63
CA SER A 174 -0.77 15.57 1.35
C SER A 174 -0.70 14.74 2.63
N TYR A 175 -0.16 15.27 3.74
CA TYR A 175 -0.19 14.62 5.05
C TYR A 175 -1.63 14.41 5.53
N MET A 176 -2.49 15.43 5.48
CA MET A 176 -3.89 15.29 5.90
C MET A 176 -4.66 14.25 5.09
N LEU A 177 -4.57 14.30 3.75
CA LEU A 177 -5.28 13.38 2.85
C LEU A 177 -4.82 11.92 3.03
N THR A 178 -3.51 11.70 3.09
CA THR A 178 -2.95 10.35 3.29
C THR A 178 -3.26 9.81 4.67
N SER A 179 -3.22 10.64 5.72
CA SER A 179 -3.52 10.19 7.09
C SER A 179 -4.99 9.80 7.26
N LEU A 180 -5.91 10.57 6.66
CA LEU A 180 -7.34 10.23 6.64
C LEU A 180 -7.58 8.90 5.94
N ALA A 181 -6.93 8.67 4.80
CA ALA A 181 -7.04 7.40 4.09
C ALA A 181 -6.41 6.24 4.87
N ASP A 182 -5.19 6.41 5.39
CA ASP A 182 -4.47 5.39 6.15
C ASP A 182 -5.26 4.92 7.37
N ASP A 183 -5.77 5.83 8.20
CA ASP A 183 -6.56 5.46 9.40
C ASP A 183 -7.88 4.79 9.02
N PHE A 184 -8.60 5.33 8.03
CA PHE A 184 -9.85 4.75 7.55
C PHE A 184 -9.66 3.33 7.00
N LEU A 185 -8.63 3.12 6.17
CA LEU A 185 -8.32 1.80 5.63
C LEU A 185 -7.83 0.84 6.72
N TYR A 186 -7.10 1.34 7.70
CA TYR A 186 -6.65 0.53 8.83
C TYR A 186 -7.86 -0.03 9.61
N ARG A 187 -8.82 0.83 9.98
CA ARG A 187 -10.07 0.43 10.66
C ARG A 187 -10.90 -0.54 9.83
N LEU A 188 -11.08 -0.21 8.55
CA LEU A 188 -11.91 -1.00 7.63
C LEU A 188 -11.36 -2.41 7.42
N ILE A 189 -10.03 -2.58 7.36
CA ILE A 189 -9.44 -3.83 6.88
C ILE A 189 -8.73 -4.66 7.96
N PHE A 190 -8.19 -4.00 9.00
CA PHE A 190 -7.53 -4.69 10.12
C PHE A 190 -8.39 -4.77 11.38
N GLU A 191 -9.08 -3.70 11.76
CA GLU A 191 -9.85 -3.69 13.02
C GLU A 191 -11.24 -4.33 12.89
N ASP A 192 -11.71 -4.55 11.65
CA ASP A 192 -13.03 -5.15 11.35
C ASP A 192 -14.18 -4.45 12.10
N GLU A 193 -14.13 -3.12 12.16
CA GLU A 193 -15.16 -2.29 12.80
C GLU A 193 -16.55 -2.62 12.23
N GLU A 194 -17.48 -2.96 13.12
CA GLU A 194 -18.82 -3.43 12.76
C GLU A 194 -19.54 -2.44 11.84
N GLN A 195 -19.40 -1.14 12.11
CA GLN A 195 -20.00 -0.04 11.37
C GLN A 195 -19.47 0.08 9.93
N LEU A 196 -18.28 -0.45 9.65
CA LEU A 196 -17.60 -0.35 8.35
C LEU A 196 -17.63 -1.65 7.54
N ARG A 197 -18.01 -2.79 8.14
CA ARG A 197 -17.96 -4.13 7.50
C ARG A 197 -18.65 -4.21 6.15
N TRP A 198 -19.75 -3.49 5.97
CA TRP A 198 -20.50 -3.48 4.72
C TRP A 198 -19.67 -2.93 3.54
N LEU A 199 -18.71 -2.03 3.77
CA LEU A 199 -17.80 -1.51 2.72
C LEU A 199 -16.68 -2.50 2.35
N ARG A 200 -16.35 -3.44 3.23
CA ARG A 200 -15.19 -4.33 3.07
C ARG A 200 -15.26 -5.18 1.79
N ARG A 201 -16.48 -5.51 1.34
CA ARG A 201 -16.72 -6.29 0.11
C ARG A 201 -16.79 -5.43 -1.16
N HIS A 202 -16.57 -4.11 -1.05
CA HIS A 202 -16.71 -3.16 -2.15
C HIS A 202 -15.47 -2.26 -2.32
N PRO A 203 -14.29 -2.82 -2.66
CA PRO A 203 -13.05 -2.04 -2.73
C PRO A 203 -13.09 -0.91 -3.77
N ARG A 204 -13.78 -1.07 -4.90
CA ARG A 204 -13.97 0.03 -5.87
C ARG A 204 -14.78 1.19 -5.28
N ARG A 205 -15.81 0.88 -4.48
CA ARG A 205 -16.60 1.88 -3.77
C ARG A 205 -15.78 2.61 -2.71
N VAL A 206 -14.96 1.88 -1.96
CA VAL A 206 -14.01 2.46 -1.00
C VAL A 206 -13.05 3.42 -1.69
N ALA A 207 -12.45 3.00 -2.82
CA ALA A 207 -11.59 3.86 -3.61
C ALA A 207 -12.33 5.11 -4.08
N ALA A 208 -13.52 4.98 -4.68
CA ALA A 208 -14.33 6.10 -5.14
C ALA A 208 -14.66 7.11 -4.03
N LEU A 209 -15.04 6.63 -2.84
CA LEU A 209 -15.33 7.51 -1.69
C LEU A 209 -14.10 8.33 -1.29
N ILE A 210 -12.94 7.69 -1.13
CA ILE A 210 -11.68 8.37 -0.80
C ILE A 210 -11.32 9.38 -1.91
N SER A 211 -11.42 8.97 -3.17
CA SER A 211 -11.06 9.80 -4.32
C SER A 211 -11.94 11.04 -4.46
N VAL A 212 -13.24 10.95 -4.16
CA VAL A 212 -14.13 12.13 -4.17
C VAL A 212 -13.73 13.12 -3.09
N VAL A 213 -13.40 12.65 -1.87
CA VAL A 213 -12.92 13.52 -0.78
C VAL A 213 -11.62 14.21 -1.19
N TRP A 214 -10.66 13.45 -1.72
CA TRP A 214 -9.38 13.99 -2.17
C TRP A 214 -9.54 14.98 -3.33
N TYR A 215 -10.36 14.65 -4.32
CA TYR A 215 -10.61 15.53 -5.46
C TYR A 215 -11.22 16.86 -5.02
N ARG A 216 -12.23 16.83 -4.13
CA ARG A 216 -12.83 18.06 -3.59
C ARG A 216 -11.82 18.89 -2.80
N ALA A 217 -11.00 18.25 -1.98
CA ALA A 217 -9.98 18.93 -1.19
C ALA A 217 -8.89 19.59 -2.05
N ILE A 218 -8.55 18.99 -3.20
CA ILE A 218 -7.53 19.50 -4.12
C ILE A 218 -8.09 20.57 -5.07
N PHE A 219 -9.28 20.34 -5.63
CA PHE A 219 -9.83 21.16 -6.72
C PHE A 219 -10.97 22.10 -6.30
N GLY A 220 -11.47 21.99 -5.07
CA GLY A 220 -12.58 22.81 -4.57
C GLY A 220 -13.93 22.56 -5.26
N LYS A 221 -14.07 21.48 -6.05
CA LYS A 221 -15.27 21.18 -6.84
C LYS A 221 -15.55 19.69 -6.90
N ASN A 222 -16.76 19.34 -7.37
CA ASN A 222 -17.14 17.95 -7.63
C ASN A 222 -16.45 17.41 -8.89
N PRO A 223 -15.96 16.16 -8.90
CA PRO A 223 -15.49 15.53 -10.12
C PRO A 223 -16.68 15.22 -11.05
N ALA A 224 -16.52 15.45 -12.35
CA ALA A 224 -17.59 15.24 -13.34
C ALA A 224 -18.14 13.80 -13.29
N ALA A 225 -17.24 12.81 -13.19
CA ALA A 225 -17.61 11.40 -13.06
C ALA A 225 -18.50 11.12 -11.85
N ALA A 226 -18.38 11.87 -10.76
CA ALA A 226 -19.26 11.67 -9.61
C ALA A 226 -20.69 12.15 -9.86
N LEU A 227 -20.90 13.06 -10.82
CA LEU A 227 -22.22 13.55 -11.21
C LEU A 227 -22.96 12.58 -12.15
N GLU A 228 -22.30 11.55 -12.66
CA GLU A 228 -22.90 10.56 -13.55
C GLU A 228 -23.84 9.60 -12.79
N GLU A 229 -24.95 9.24 -13.42
CA GLU A 229 -25.99 8.39 -12.81
C GLU A 229 -25.45 7.01 -12.43
N ASP A 230 -24.61 6.42 -13.28
CA ASP A 230 -23.94 5.15 -12.99
C ASP A 230 -23.00 5.24 -11.78
N PHE A 231 -22.31 6.36 -11.59
CA PHE A 231 -21.49 6.58 -10.40
C PHE A 231 -22.36 6.73 -9.15
N GLN A 232 -23.47 7.47 -9.26
CA GLN A 232 -24.43 7.60 -8.18
C GLN A 232 -24.99 6.24 -7.74
N LEU A 233 -25.37 5.41 -8.70
CA LEU A 233 -25.94 4.09 -8.43
C LEU A 233 -24.90 3.08 -7.92
N LYS A 234 -23.68 3.08 -8.48
CA LYS A 234 -22.63 2.09 -8.13
C LYS A 234 -21.81 2.45 -6.91
N TYR A 235 -21.53 3.74 -6.71
CA TYR A 235 -20.54 4.20 -5.74
C TYR A 235 -21.09 5.18 -4.70
N SER A 236 -22.19 5.87 -4.97
CA SER A 236 -22.79 6.79 -4.01
C SER A 236 -23.85 6.10 -3.13
N GLY A 237 -23.78 6.38 -1.84
CA GLY A 237 -24.86 6.15 -0.88
C GLY A 237 -24.61 6.86 0.45
N LEU A 238 -23.67 7.82 0.46
CA LEU A 238 -23.17 8.49 1.67
C LEU A 238 -22.75 9.94 1.43
N LEU A 239 -22.20 10.26 0.25
CA LEU A 239 -21.82 11.63 -0.08
C LEU A 239 -22.97 12.27 -0.85
N PRO A 240 -23.84 13.10 -0.23
CA PRO A 240 -24.64 14.02 -1.02
C PRO A 240 -23.64 14.84 -1.85
N ILE A 241 -23.70 14.67 -3.16
CA ILE A 241 -22.91 15.51 -4.07
C ILE A 241 -23.32 16.98 -3.98
N ALA A 242 -24.50 17.19 -3.40
CA ALA A 242 -25.03 18.45 -2.89
C ALA A 242 -24.29 18.95 -1.63
N LEU A 243 -22.98 19.19 -1.71
CA LEU A 243 -22.45 20.45 -1.19
C LEU A 243 -22.35 21.40 -2.40
N VAL A 244 -23.52 21.68 -2.98
CA VAL A 244 -23.70 22.72 -3.98
C VAL A 244 -24.38 23.88 -3.26
N ARG A 245 -23.59 24.89 -2.95
CA ARG A 245 -23.95 26.29 -3.18
C ARG A 245 -22.73 26.99 -3.75
#